data_AF-A0A1X9NNG0-F1
#
_entry.id   AF-A0A1X9NNG0-F1
#
_cell.length_a   1.000
_cell.length_b   1.000
_cell.length_c   1.000
_cell.angle_alpha   90.00
_cell.angle_beta   90.00
_cell.angle_gamma   90.00
#
_symmetry.space_group_name_H-M   'P 1'
#
loop_
_entity.id
_entity.type
_entity.pdbx_description
1 polymer ?
#
loop_
_entity_poly.entity_id
_entity_poly.type
_entity_poly.pdbx_seq_one_letter_code
_entity_poly.pdbx_strand_id
1 'polypeptide(L)' 'MEAIIELLLANGNTLARADRWHNDMAATICFVTEPVDFDLIEGHFELPPCVRLSKDRGAIECDETWRTIQGPPR' A
#
# COMPACT_ATOMS: atom_id res chain seq x y z
N MET A 1 -7.92 2.28 1.03
CA MET A 1 -6.90 1.44 0.37
C MET A 1 -6.89 1.57 -1.14
N GLU A 2 -8.01 1.38 -1.87
CA GLU A 2 -8.02 1.49 -3.34
C GLU A 2 -7.49 2.83 -3.86
N ALA A 3 -7.93 3.96 -3.30
CA ALA A 3 -7.46 5.28 -3.72
C ALA A 3 -5.93 5.46 -3.56
N ILE A 4 -5.34 4.85 -2.53
CA ILE A 4 -3.88 4.89 -2.31
C ILE A 4 -3.16 4.09 -3.40
N ILE A 5 -3.68 2.91 -3.76
CA ILE A 5 -3.15 2.11 -4.87
C ILE A 5 -3.24 2.89 -6.18
N GLU A 6 -4.40 3.48 -6.47
CA GLU A 6 -4.62 4.27 -7.69
C GLU A 6 -3.67 5.46 -7.77
N LEU A 7 -3.42 6.16 -6.66
CA LEU A 7 -2.43 7.24 -6.62
C LEU A 7 -1.02 6.73 -6.92
N LEU A 8 -0.59 5.62 -6.32
CA LEU A 8 0.73 5.03 -6.56
C LEU A 8 0.90 4.61 -8.01
N LEU A 9 -0.12 3.96 -8.60
CA LEU A 9 -0.09 3.54 -10.00
C LEU A 9 -0.08 4.74 -10.96
N ALA A 10 -0.84 5.80 -10.66
CA ALA A 10 -0.85 7.02 -11.46
C ALA A 10 0.50 7.77 -11.43
N ASN A 11 1.32 7.53 -10.40
CA ASN A 11 2.63 8.17 -10.22
C ASN A 11 3.81 7.23 -10.54
N GLY A 12 3.59 6.22 -11.38
CA GLY A 12 4.67 5.43 -11.96
C GLY A 12 5.02 4.14 -11.20
N ASN A 13 4.29 3.80 -10.14
CA ASN A 13 4.38 2.47 -9.54
C ASN A 13 3.58 1.46 -10.37
N THR A 14 3.84 0.17 -10.21
CA THR A 14 3.07 -0.90 -10.87
C THR A 14 2.75 -2.02 -9.89
N LEU A 15 1.76 -2.86 -10.22
CA LEU A 15 1.48 -4.06 -9.43
C LEU A 15 2.59 -5.09 -9.67
N ALA A 16 3.15 -5.63 -8.59
CA ALA A 16 4.17 -6.68 -8.69
C ALA A 16 3.60 -8.05 -9.04
N ARG A 17 2.26 -8.19 -9.04
CA ARG A 17 1.54 -9.40 -9.42
C ARG A 17 0.37 -9.07 -10.34
N ALA A 18 -0.10 -10.09 -11.07
CA ALA A 18 -1.29 -9.97 -11.90
C ALA A 18 -2.55 -9.76 -11.05
N ASP A 19 -2.61 -10.36 -9.86
CA ASP A 19 -3.64 -10.12 -8.85
C ASP A 19 -3.33 -8.84 -8.05
N ARG A 20 -4.29 -7.90 -8.04
CA ARG A 20 -4.18 -6.67 -7.23
C ARG A 20 -4.14 -6.98 -5.73
N TRP A 21 -4.94 -7.94 -5.30
CA TRP A 21 -5.05 -8.33 -3.90
C TRP A 21 -4.75 -9.82 -3.77
N HIS A 22 -3.65 -10.12 -3.10
CA HIS A 22 -3.25 -11.46 -2.73
C HIS A 22 -3.73 -11.76 -1.31
N ASN A 23 -4.50 -12.83 -1.12
CA ASN A 23 -4.89 -13.27 0.21
C ASN A 23 -3.83 -14.21 0.77
N ASP A 24 -3.14 -13.77 1.80
CA ASP A 24 -2.34 -14.62 2.67
C ASP A 24 -3.18 -15.02 3.90
N MET A 25 -2.80 -16.09 4.61
CA MET A 25 -3.57 -16.66 5.73
C MET A 25 -3.92 -15.66 6.84
N ALA A 26 -3.23 -14.51 6.91
CA ALA A 26 -3.44 -13.47 7.92
C ALA A 26 -3.83 -12.08 7.36
N ALA A 27 -3.73 -11.84 6.05
CA ALA A 27 -3.93 -10.50 5.50
C ALA A 27 -4.21 -10.51 3.98
N THR A 28 -4.86 -9.45 3.50
CA THR A 28 -5.04 -9.20 2.06
C THR A 28 -4.00 -8.17 1.61
N ILE A 29 -3.01 -8.60 0.82
CA ILE A 29 -1.82 -7.81 0.49
C ILE A 29 -1.82 -7.43 -1.00
N CYS A 30 -1.60 -6.14 -1.28
CA CYS A 30 -1.31 -5.60 -2.61
C CYS A 30 0.19 -5.35 -2.70
N PHE A 31 0.87 -6.01 -3.63
CA PHE A 31 2.30 -5.83 -3.86
C PHE A 31 2.52 -4.82 -4.98
N VAL A 32 3.36 -3.82 -4.74
CA VAL A 32 3.79 -2.83 -5.74
C VAL A 32 5.28 -2.99 -6.05
N THR A 33 5.71 -2.65 -7.26
CA THR A 33 7.08 -2.91 -7.74
C THR A 33 8.10 -1.94 -7.20
N GLU A 34 7.72 -0.67 -7.05
CA GLU A 34 8.59 0.39 -6.57
C GLU A 34 8.36 0.65 -5.06
N PRO A 35 9.37 1.17 -4.34
CA PRO A 35 9.20 1.63 -2.97
C PRO A 35 7.98 2.54 -2.82
N VAL A 36 7.25 2.38 -1.72
CA VAL A 36 6.09 3.23 -1.41
C VAL A 36 6.57 4.66 -1.18
N ASP A 37 6.05 5.59 -1.98
CA ASP A 37 6.26 7.03 -1.80
C ASP A 37 5.31 7.54 -0.72
N PHE A 38 5.81 7.60 0.52
CA PHE A 38 5.03 8.04 1.67
C PHE A 38 4.72 9.53 1.65
N ASP A 39 5.63 10.36 1.11
CA ASP A 39 5.44 11.80 1.05
C ASP A 39 4.33 12.15 0.06
N LEU A 40 4.24 11.43 -1.06
CA LEU A 40 3.11 11.50 -1.99
C LEU A 40 1.77 11.19 -1.31
N ILE A 41 1.73 10.16 -0.45
CA ILE A 41 0.50 9.77 0.23
C ILE A 41 0.08 10.81 1.27
N GLU A 42 1.03 11.25 2.11
CA GLU A 42 0.79 12.26 3.14
C GLU A 42 0.39 13.62 2.53
N GLY A 43 0.86 13.93 1.31
CA GLY A 43 0.47 15.15 0.59
C GLY A 43 -0.90 15.10 -0.10
N HIS A 44 -1.47 13.91 -0.31
CA HIS A 44 -2.73 13.73 -1.07
C HIS A 44 -3.92 13.24 -0.22
N PHE A 45 -3.67 12.63 0.93
CA PHE A 45 -4.72 12.03 1.74
C PHE A 45 -4.70 12.51 3.19
N GLU A 46 -5.89 12.84 3.71
CA GLU A 46 -6.14 12.77 5.15
C GLU A 46 -6.40 11.30 5.51
N LEU A 47 -5.41 10.65 6.11
CA LEU A 47 -5.49 9.22 6.41
C LEU A 47 -6.43 8.96 7.60
N PRO A 48 -7.35 7.99 7.49
CA PRO A 48 -8.20 7.62 8.60
C PRO A 48 -7.36 6.94 9.71
N PRO A 49 -7.84 6.93 10.96
CA PRO A 49 -7.09 6.36 12.10
C PRO A 49 -6.70 4.89 11.94
N CYS A 50 -7.46 4.14 11.13
CA CYS A 50 -7.18 2.74 10.85
C CYS A 50 -5.99 2.51 9.91
N VAL A 51 -5.55 3.54 9.18
CA VAL A 51 -4.44 3.45 8.21
C VAL A 51 -3.12 3.87 8.86
N ARG A 52 -2.13 2.98 8.81
CA ARG A 52 -0.79 3.18 9.36
C ARG A 52 0.25 3.14 8.26
N LEU A 53 1.15 4.11 8.26
CA LEU A 53 2.31 4.17 7.35
C LEU A 53 3.54 3.56 8.03
N SER A 54 3.81 2.29 7.74
CA SER A 54 4.95 1.53 8.27
C SER A 54 6.18 1.78 7.39
N LYS A 55 6.79 2.98 7.52
CA LYS A 55 7.92 3.44 6.68
C LYS A 55 9.16 2.54 6.78
N ASP A 56 9.37 1.92 7.93
CA ASP A 56 10.43 0.93 8.20
C ASP A 56 10.25 -0.35 7.39
N ARG A 57 9.00 -0.80 7.22
CA ARG A 57 8.63 -2.00 6.45
C ARG A 57 8.33 -1.72 4.98
N GLY A 58 8.28 -0.45 4.57
CA GLY A 58 7.84 -0.07 3.22
C GLY A 58 6.39 -0.46 2.95
N ALA A 59 5.51 -0.35 3.97
CA ALA A 59 4.14 -0.83 3.90
C ALA A 59 3.10 0.18 4.42
N ILE A 60 1.86 0.03 3.93
CA ILE A 60 0.69 0.78 4.38
C ILE A 60 -0.35 -0.23 4.82
N GLU A 61 -0.81 -0.13 6.05
CA GLU A 61 -1.64 -1.16 6.68
C GLU A 61 -2.95 -0.54 7.17
N CYS A 62 -4.06 -1.26 7.00
CA CYS A 62 -5.35 -0.87 7.53
C CYS A 62 -5.84 -1.94 8.52
N ASP A 63 -5.94 -1.61 9.80
CA ASP A 63 -6.30 -2.57 10.86
C ASP A 63 -7.79 -2.95 10.88
N GLU A 64 -8.68 -2.11 10.34
CA GLU A 64 -10.09 -2.45 10.16
C GLU A 64 -10.32 -3.46 9.03
N THR A 65 -9.60 -3.30 7.92
CA THR A 65 -9.81 -4.14 6.71
C THR A 65 -8.78 -5.25 6.55
N TRP A 66 -7.76 -5.28 7.41
CA TRP A 66 -6.62 -6.21 7.36
C TRP A 66 -5.94 -6.22 5.98
N ARG A 67 -5.94 -5.06 5.33
CA ARG A 67 -5.33 -4.85 4.01
C ARG A 67 -3.98 -4.18 4.15
N THR A 68 -3.03 -4.65 3.35
CA THR A 68 -1.66 -4.12 3.31
C THR A 68 -1.28 -3.76 1.88
N ILE A 69 -0.71 -2.59 1.66
CA ILE A 69 0.04 -2.27 0.43
C ILE A 69 1.51 -2.39 0.78
N GLN A 70 2.24 -3.24 0.07
CA GLN A 70 3.61 -3.64 0.38
C GLN A 70 4.50 -3.31 -0.82
N GLY A 71 5.51 -2.47 -0.61
CA GLY A 71 6.59 -2.26 -1.57
C GLY A 71 7.59 -3.43 -1.61
N PRO A 72 8.59 -3.38 -2.52
CA PRO A 72 9.63 -4.39 -2.58
C PRO A 72 10.42 -4.46 -1.26
N PRO A 73 10.97 -5.64 -0.89
CA PRO A 73 11.90 -5.73 0.22
C PRO A 73 13.11 -4.82 -0.03
N ARG A 74 13.54 -4.11 1.02
CA ARG A 74 14.74 -3.28 0.99
C ARG A 74 16.01 -4.12 0.92
#